data_AF-A0A6G2VQK5-F1
#
_entry.id   AF-A0A6G2VQK5-F1
#
_cell.length_a   1.000
_cell.length_b   1.000
_cell.length_c   1.000
_cell.angle_alpha   90.00
_cell.angle_beta   90.00
_cell.angle_gamma   90.00
#
_symmetry.space_group_name_H-M   'P 1'
#
loop_
_entity.id
_entity.type
_entity.pdbx_description
1 polymer ?
#
loop_
_entity_poly.entity_id
_entity_poly.type
_entity_poly.pdbx_seq_one_letter_code
_entity_poly.pdbx_strand_id
1 'polypeptide(L)' 'ARAAQAAAEGTRPAQDLSASPEYRQHLARVLTRRAVLAATGWG' A
#
# COMPACT_ATOMS: atom_id res chain seq x y z
N ALA A 1 3.02 -10.27 -7.07
CA ALA A 1 1.75 -10.03 -6.34
C ALA A 1 1.93 -10.01 -4.82
N ARG A 2 2.64 -10.98 -4.21
CA ARG A 2 2.80 -11.07 -2.74
C ARG A 2 3.27 -9.78 -2.05
N ALA A 3 4.28 -9.10 -2.60
CA ALA A 3 4.82 -7.87 -2.01
C ALA A 3 3.74 -6.79 -1.79
N ALA A 4 2.83 -6.63 -2.75
CA ALA A 4 1.73 -5.68 -2.64
C ALA A 4 0.70 -6.10 -1.59
N GLN A 5 0.39 -7.39 -1.45
CA GLN A 5 -0.59 -7.86 -0.48
C GLN A 5 -0.09 -7.73 0.96
N ALA A 6 1.19 -8.05 1.18
CA ALA A 6 1.86 -7.96 2.47
C ALA A 6 2.21 -6.51 2.89
N ALA A 7 2.08 -5.53 1.99
CA ALA A 7 2.51 -4.14 2.25
C ALA A 7 1.83 -3.46 3.45
N ALA A 8 0.63 -3.91 3.83
CA ALA A 8 -0.10 -3.40 4.98
C ALA A 8 0.05 -4.29 6.24
N GLU A 9 0.68 -5.46 6.10
CA GLU A 9 0.83 -6.42 7.20
C GLU A 9 1.77 -5.86 8.27
N GLY A 10 1.36 -5.96 9.54
CA GLY A 10 2.12 -5.40 10.67
C GLY A 10 2.06 -3.87 10.80
N THR A 11 1.39 -3.16 9.89
CA THR A 11 1.25 -1.70 9.98
C THR A 11 0.13 -1.28 10.94
N ARG A 12 0.32 -0.15 11.62
CA ARG A 12 -0.69 0.49 12.47
C ARG A 12 -0.91 1.94 12.00
N PRO A 13 -1.58 2.15 10.85
CA PRO A 13 -1.80 3.49 10.34
C PRO A 13 -2.73 4.29 11.26
N ALA A 14 -2.43 5.57 11.42
CA ALA A 14 -3.23 6.48 12.22
C ALA A 14 -4.61 6.72 11.60
N GLN A 15 -5.60 6.93 12.47
CA GLN A 15 -6.90 7.48 12.10
C GLN A 15 -6.86 8.99 12.36
N ASP A 16 -7.17 9.78 11.34
CA ASP A 16 -7.33 11.23 11.46
C ASP A 16 -8.35 11.76 10.45
N LEU A 17 -8.55 13.07 10.45
CA LEU A 17 -9.48 13.76 9.55
C LEU A 17 -9.12 13.57 8.07
N SER A 18 -7.87 13.25 7.77
CA SER A 18 -7.38 13.11 6.39
C SER A 18 -7.65 11.73 5.81
N ALA A 19 -7.66 10.67 6.62
CA ALA A 19 -7.99 9.32 6.16
C ALA A 19 -8.21 8.31 7.29
N SER A 20 -9.02 7.29 7.00
CA SER A 20 -9.15 6.12 7.89
C SER A 20 -7.92 5.19 7.80
N PRO A 21 -7.66 4.39 8.86
CA PRO A 21 -6.62 3.35 8.83
C PRO A 21 -6.81 2.35 7.69
N GLU A 22 -8.04 1.96 7.39
CA GLU A 22 -8.39 1.01 6.33
C GLU A 22 -8.03 1.56 4.96
N TYR A 23 -8.33 2.83 4.71
CA TYR A 23 -7.94 3.50 3.48
C TYR A 23 -6.41 3.53 3.33
N ARG A 24 -5.67 3.84 4.41
CA ARG A 24 -4.20 3.85 4.40
C ARG A 24 -3.60 2.47 4.17
N GLN A 25 -4.17 1.42 4.79
CA GLN A 25 -3.77 0.03 4.53
C GLN A 25 -4.01 -0.34 3.07
N HIS A 26 -5.17 0.01 2.52
CA HIS A 26 -5.45 -0.23 1.10
C HIS A 26 -4.47 0.52 0.19
N LEU A 27 -4.22 1.80 0.48
CA LEU A 27 -3.30 2.64 -0.27
C LEU A 27 -1.88 2.08 -0.26
N ALA A 28 -1.39 1.57 0.87
CA ALA A 28 -0.08 0.92 0.96
C ALA A 28 0.05 -0.23 -0.06
N ARG A 29 -0.97 -1.11 -0.14
CA ARG A 29 -0.98 -2.23 -1.10
C ARG A 29 -0.96 -1.75 -2.56
N VAL A 30 -1.74 -0.71 -2.88
CA VAL A 30 -1.82 -0.13 -4.23
C VAL A 30 -0.49 0.52 -4.63
N LEU A 31 0.08 1.34 -3.75
CA LEU A 31 1.35 2.02 -4.03
C LEU A 31 2.50 1.03 -4.18
N THR A 32 2.57 -0.01 -3.34
CA THR A 32 3.57 -1.07 -3.51
C THR A 32 3.40 -1.79 -4.83
N ARG A 33 2.16 -2.10 -5.26
CA ARG A 33 1.95 -2.72 -6.58
C ARG A 33 2.44 -1.83 -7.71
N ARG A 34 2.14 -0.53 -7.66
CA ARG A 34 2.59 0.46 -8.66
C ARG A 34 4.11 0.56 -8.68
N ALA A 35 4.75 0.64 -7.51
CA ALA A 35 6.20 0.71 -7.39
C ALA A 35 6.90 -0.53 -7.97
N VAL A 36 6.38 -1.73 -7.69
CA VAL A 36 6.93 -2.98 -8.25
C VAL A 36 6.81 -3.01 -9.77
N LEU A 37 5.65 -2.64 -10.33
CA LEU A 37 5.47 -2.60 -11.79
C LEU A 37 6.39 -1.57 -12.46
N ALA A 38 6.53 -0.39 -11.87
CA ALA A 38 7.46 0.62 -12.34
C ALA A 38 8.92 0.14 -12.28
N ALA A 39 9.32 -0.54 -11.20
CA ALA A 39 10.67 -1.07 -11.03
C ALA A 39 11.02 -2.18 -12.04
N THR A 40 10.02 -2.93 -12.53
CA THR A 40 10.23 -3.94 -13.57
C THR A 40 10.26 -3.36 -14.99
N GLY A 41 10.03 -2.05 -15.18
CA GLY A 41 9.90 -1.41 -16.49
C GLY A 41 8.52 -1.58 -17.12
N TRP A 42 7.50 -1.91 -16.32
CA TRP A 42 6.10 -2.13 -16.74
C TRP A 42 5.20 -0.99 -16.21
N GLY A 43 5.77 0.22 -16.07
CA GLY A 43 5.11 1.43 -15.58
C GLY A 43 4.91 2.45 -16.69
#